data_AF-J0WNV7-F1
#
_entry.id   AF-J0WNV7-F1
#
_cell.length_a   1.000
_cell.length_b   1.000
_cell.length_c   1.000
_cell.angle_alpha   90.00
_cell.angle_beta   90.00
_cell.angle_gamma   90.00
#
_symmetry.space_group_name_H-M   'P 1'
#
loop_
_entity.id
_entity.type
_entity.pdbx_description
1 polymer ?
#
loop_
_entity_poly.entity_id
_entity_poly.type
_entity_poly.pdbx_seq_one_letter_code
_entity_poly.pdbx_strand_id
1 'polypeptide(L)'
;MCPRVPAEHVVLTCGFAACTSNPTHISYHEEHTVKARIQFVSTAFWLEEIRHAISGLVEAGGRKSRLTGPKKVAWHRITAVYPQLRFNADKVQGMTAEDILASNTSVIAKLDTTVEFEASSADFYDILGSHYYGERGSSETWPIIVQISILCNAAVLKQGITFVDLPGPSARNAARGAVASAWYKKCDHIFVVAPIQRAVSMHCVRGGVYLDTFNLGSN
;
A
#
# COMPACT_ATOMS: atom_id res chain seq x y z
N MET A 1 -10.43 -4.08 -14.43
CA MET A 1 -11.04 -5.14 -13.59
C MET A 1 -9.85 -5.93 -13.10
N CYS A 2 -9.59 -6.04 -11.80
CA CYS A 2 -8.59 -7.01 -11.35
C CYS A 2 -9.15 -8.40 -11.70
N PRO A 3 -8.37 -9.28 -12.34
CA PRO A 3 -8.82 -10.64 -12.61
C PRO A 3 -9.29 -11.30 -11.30
N ARG A 4 -10.30 -12.17 -11.37
CA ARG A 4 -10.59 -13.08 -10.24
C ARG A 4 -9.31 -13.85 -9.97
N VAL A 5 -8.77 -13.66 -8.78
CA VAL A 5 -7.57 -14.33 -8.32
C VAL A 5 -8.00 -15.71 -7.78
N PRO A 6 -7.32 -16.82 -8.12
CA PRO A 6 -7.60 -18.14 -7.58
C PRO A 6 -7.70 -18.16 -6.05
N ALA A 7 -8.45 -19.10 -5.49
CA ALA A 7 -8.78 -19.23 -4.06
C ALA A 7 -7.58 -19.47 -3.11
N GLU A 8 -6.37 -19.49 -3.64
CA GLU A 8 -5.12 -19.82 -2.94
C GLU A 8 -4.17 -18.64 -2.76
N HIS A 9 -4.51 -17.46 -3.27
CA HIS A 9 -3.66 -16.31 -3.02
C HIS A 9 -3.98 -15.74 -1.60
N VAL A 10 -3.02 -15.06 -0.98
CA VAL A 10 -3.26 -14.35 0.31
C VAL A 10 -2.93 -12.85 0.21
N VAL A 11 -2.19 -12.44 -0.82
CA VAL A 11 -1.78 -11.04 -1.05
C VAL A 11 -2.53 -10.43 -2.23
N LEU A 12 -2.90 -9.15 -2.15
CA LEU A 12 -3.53 -8.43 -3.26
C LEU A 12 -2.55 -8.29 -4.43
N THR A 13 -2.74 -9.08 -5.50
CA THR A 13 -1.98 -8.93 -6.75
C THR A 13 -2.65 -7.90 -7.65
N CYS A 14 -2.43 -6.60 -7.41
CA CYS A 14 -2.83 -5.56 -8.36
C CYS A 14 -1.58 -4.87 -8.92
N GLY A 15 -1.23 -5.22 -10.16
CA GLY A 15 -0.06 -4.69 -10.88
C GLY A 15 -0.33 -3.39 -11.65
N PHE A 16 -1.48 -2.74 -11.46
CA PHE A 16 -1.95 -1.69 -12.37
C PHE A 16 -1.54 -0.25 -11.98
N ALA A 17 -0.98 -0.01 -10.80
CA ALA A 17 -0.54 1.33 -10.41
C ALA A 17 0.71 1.29 -9.52
N ALA A 18 1.75 2.02 -9.92
CA ALA A 18 2.90 2.27 -9.04
C ALA A 18 2.45 3.01 -7.77
N CYS A 19 3.06 2.68 -6.62
CA CYS A 19 2.82 3.29 -5.30
C CYS A 19 1.55 2.86 -4.54
N THR A 20 0.83 1.82 -4.99
CA THR A 20 -0.31 1.25 -4.25
C THR A 20 0.07 0.14 -3.27
N SER A 21 1.35 -0.25 -3.18
CA SER A 21 1.79 -1.31 -2.26
C SER A 21 1.87 -0.81 -0.81
N ASN A 22 1.37 -1.64 0.08
CA ASN A 22 1.38 -1.49 1.53
C ASN A 22 2.20 -2.62 2.13
N PRO A 23 3.07 -2.34 3.13
CA PRO A 23 3.73 -3.39 3.90
C PRO A 23 2.71 -4.44 4.35
N THR A 24 2.90 -5.67 3.90
CA THR A 24 2.00 -6.79 4.19
C THR A 24 2.83 -7.92 4.78
N HIS A 25 2.57 -8.30 6.02
CA HIS A 25 3.24 -9.46 6.61
C HIS A 25 2.28 -10.62 6.77
N ILE A 26 2.79 -11.82 6.59
CA ILE A 26 2.04 -13.07 6.59
C ILE A 26 2.69 -14.01 7.60
N SER A 27 1.93 -14.39 8.62
CA SER A 27 2.38 -15.29 9.69
C SER A 27 1.44 -16.48 9.85
N TYR A 28 1.89 -17.50 10.57
CA TYR A 28 1.13 -18.73 10.74
C TYR A 28 -0.13 -18.53 11.59
N HIS A 29 -1.18 -19.26 11.22
CA HIS A 29 -2.42 -19.45 11.97
C HIS A 29 -2.83 -20.91 11.90
N GLU A 30 -3.37 -21.47 12.98
CA GLU A 30 -3.73 -22.89 13.02
C GLU A 30 -5.09 -23.18 12.37
N GLU A 31 -6.02 -22.24 12.41
CA GLU A 31 -7.38 -22.46 11.89
C GLU A 31 -7.39 -22.44 10.35
N HIS A 32 -8.39 -23.09 9.76
CA HIS A 32 -8.56 -23.12 8.30
C HIS A 32 -9.05 -21.78 7.70
N THR A 33 -9.40 -20.83 8.55
CA THR A 33 -9.76 -19.46 8.19
C THR A 33 -8.52 -18.59 8.04
N VAL A 34 -8.70 -17.46 7.37
CA VAL A 34 -7.67 -16.43 7.22
C VAL A 34 -8.09 -15.22 8.05
N LYS A 35 -7.24 -14.83 9.00
CA LYS A 35 -7.41 -13.62 9.81
C LYS A 35 -6.59 -12.49 9.20
N ALA A 36 -7.17 -11.30 9.08
CA ALA A 36 -6.45 -10.11 8.67
C ALA A 36 -6.68 -8.95 9.64
N ARG A 37 -5.62 -8.16 9.79
CA ARG A 37 -5.61 -6.89 10.52
C ARG A 37 -5.12 -5.80 9.59
N ILE A 38 -5.96 -4.80 9.35
CA ILE A 38 -5.65 -3.63 8.54
C ILE A 38 -5.47 -2.44 9.48
N GLN A 39 -4.27 -1.89 9.51
CA GLN A 39 -3.96 -0.69 10.30
C GLN A 39 -4.06 0.55 9.41
N PHE A 40 -4.85 1.52 9.84
CA PHE A 40 -4.97 2.82 9.17
C PHE A 40 -4.01 3.85 9.76
N VAL A 41 -3.69 4.89 8.98
CA VAL A 41 -2.86 6.02 9.44
C VAL A 41 -3.59 6.81 10.51
N SER A 42 -2.82 7.53 11.34
CA SER A 42 -3.41 8.46 12.29
C SER A 42 -4.01 9.69 11.60
N THR A 43 -5.01 10.29 12.22
CA THR A 43 -5.63 11.53 11.70
C THR A 43 -4.58 12.63 11.55
N ALA A 44 -3.70 12.78 12.54
CA ALA A 44 -2.63 13.77 12.51
C ALA A 44 -1.68 13.55 11.32
N PHE A 45 -1.27 12.31 11.08
CA PHE A 45 -0.40 11.99 9.94
C PHE A 45 -1.10 12.27 8.60
N TRP A 46 -2.36 11.85 8.47
CA TRP A 46 -3.11 12.08 7.24
C TRP A 46 -3.34 13.57 6.94
N LEU A 47 -3.57 14.36 7.98
CA LEU A 47 -3.72 15.81 7.86
C LEU A 47 -2.44 16.47 7.32
N GLU A 48 -1.26 16.07 7.80
CA GLU A 48 0.02 16.54 7.26
C GLU A 48 0.21 16.15 5.79
N GLU A 49 -0.19 14.93 5.41
CA GLU A 49 -0.12 14.47 4.02
C GLU A 49 -1.04 15.30 3.11
N ILE A 50 -2.24 15.65 3.59
CA ILE A 50 -3.15 16.57 2.88
C ILE A 50 -2.49 17.95 2.73
N ARG A 51 -1.94 18.52 3.81
CA ARG A 51 -1.25 19.83 3.76
C ARG A 51 -0.10 19.81 2.76
N HIS A 52 0.71 18.76 2.76
CA HIS A 52 1.82 18.60 1.81
C HIS A 52 1.32 18.57 0.37
N ALA A 53 0.26 17.80 0.09
CA ALA A 53 -0.33 17.73 -1.26
C ALA A 53 -0.93 19.07 -1.72
N ILE A 54 -1.66 19.78 -0.85
CA ILE A 54 -2.23 21.10 -1.14
C ILE A 54 -1.12 22.11 -1.42
N SER A 55 -0.09 22.19 -0.57
CA SER A 55 1.03 23.12 -0.76
C SER A 55 1.69 22.94 -2.13
N GLY A 56 1.91 21.69 -2.54
CA GLY A 56 2.45 21.37 -3.85
C GLY A 56 1.56 21.85 -5.00
N LEU A 57 0.24 21.76 -4.86
CA LEU A 57 -0.70 22.26 -5.87
C LEU A 57 -0.76 23.80 -5.92
N VAL A 58 -0.70 24.46 -4.76
CA VAL A 58 -0.67 25.92 -4.65
C VAL A 58 0.59 26.48 -5.30
N GLU A 59 1.76 25.91 -5.03
CA GLU A 59 3.02 26.28 -5.69
C GLU A 59 2.96 26.07 -7.21
N ALA A 60 2.21 25.06 -7.67
CA ALA A 60 1.98 24.81 -9.10
C ALA A 60 0.99 25.82 -9.74
N GLY A 61 0.41 26.73 -8.95
CA GLY A 61 -0.61 27.68 -9.36
C GLY A 61 -1.94 27.00 -9.71
N GLY A 62 -2.32 25.95 -8.99
CA GLY A 62 -3.55 25.17 -9.24
C GLY A 62 -3.45 24.15 -10.39
N ARG A 63 -2.35 24.16 -11.15
CA ARG A 63 -2.20 23.32 -12.35
C ARG A 63 -1.56 21.97 -12.02
N LYS A 64 -2.37 20.92 -11.99
CA LYS A 64 -1.91 19.53 -11.77
C LYS A 64 -0.82 19.07 -12.74
N SER A 65 -0.82 19.57 -13.98
CA SER A 65 0.19 19.24 -14.99
C SER A 65 1.60 19.68 -14.61
N ARG A 66 1.73 20.67 -13.72
CA ARG A 66 3.02 21.17 -13.23
C ARG A 66 3.53 20.39 -12.01
N LEU A 67 2.72 19.51 -11.43
CA LEU A 67 3.17 18.65 -10.33
C LEU A 67 4.14 17.61 -10.86
N THR A 68 5.31 17.51 -10.21
CA THR A 68 6.33 16.52 -10.53
C THR A 68 6.76 15.77 -9.26
N GLY A 69 7.37 14.61 -9.46
CA GLY A 69 8.01 13.87 -8.38
C GLY A 69 7.09 13.57 -7.19
N PRO A 70 7.54 13.79 -5.93
CA PRO A 70 6.78 13.45 -4.73
C PRO A 70 5.43 14.17 -4.64
N LYS A 71 5.36 15.44 -5.06
CA LYS A 71 4.14 16.26 -5.02
C LYS A 71 3.04 15.69 -5.91
N LYS A 72 3.40 15.16 -7.09
CA LYS A 72 2.45 14.48 -7.98
C LYS A 72 1.89 13.20 -7.35
N VAL A 73 2.73 12.44 -6.64
CA VAL A 73 2.33 11.20 -5.95
C VAL A 73 1.43 11.51 -4.76
N ALA A 74 1.79 12.50 -3.95
CA ALA A 74 0.97 12.97 -2.83
C ALA A 74 -0.41 13.42 -3.32
N TRP A 75 -0.46 14.22 -4.39
CA TRP A 75 -1.72 14.65 -5.01
C TRP A 75 -2.56 13.47 -5.51
N HIS A 76 -1.94 12.47 -6.16
CA HIS A 76 -2.66 11.27 -6.62
C HIS A 76 -3.33 10.52 -5.47
N ARG A 77 -2.61 10.37 -4.34
CA ARG A 77 -3.14 9.74 -3.12
C ARG A 77 -4.33 10.50 -2.55
N ILE A 78 -4.23 11.82 -2.43
CA ILE A 78 -5.35 12.64 -1.96
C ILE A 78 -6.54 12.48 -2.90
N THR A 79 -6.35 12.50 -4.22
CA THR A 79 -7.47 12.33 -5.17
C THR A 79 -8.04 10.92 -5.24
N ALA A 80 -7.32 9.91 -4.75
CA ALA A 80 -7.85 8.55 -4.61
C ALA A 80 -8.81 8.47 -3.41
N VAL A 81 -8.46 9.12 -2.29
CA VAL A 81 -9.32 9.20 -1.09
C VAL A 81 -10.47 10.21 -1.26
N TYR A 82 -10.22 11.30 -2.00
CA TYR A 82 -11.16 12.39 -2.23
C TYR A 82 -11.36 12.62 -3.74
N PRO A 83 -12.14 11.77 -4.43
CA PRO A 83 -12.32 11.84 -5.89
C PRO A 83 -12.88 13.18 -6.39
N GLN A 84 -13.65 13.90 -5.58
CA GLN A 84 -14.21 15.22 -5.91
C GLN A 84 -13.12 16.26 -6.21
N LEU A 85 -11.93 16.12 -5.61
CA LEU A 85 -10.79 17.00 -5.83
C LEU A 85 -10.10 16.73 -7.18
N ARG A 86 -10.38 15.57 -7.81
CA ARG A 86 -9.85 15.21 -9.12
C ARG A 86 -10.36 16.14 -10.22
N PHE A 87 -11.57 16.67 -10.11
CA PHE A 87 -12.16 17.55 -11.13
C PHE A 87 -12.11 19.04 -10.75
N ASN A 88 -12.01 19.36 -9.45
CA ASN A 88 -12.07 20.74 -8.94
C ASN A 88 -10.75 21.19 -8.29
N ALA A 89 -9.61 21.04 -8.99
CA ALA A 89 -8.30 21.47 -8.46
C ALA A 89 -8.27 22.95 -8.06
N ASP A 90 -8.90 23.79 -8.89
CA ASP A 90 -8.85 25.24 -8.72
C ASP A 90 -9.59 25.68 -7.45
N LYS A 91 -10.56 24.87 -6.97
CA LYS A 91 -11.26 25.11 -5.70
C LYS A 91 -10.43 24.79 -4.46
N VAL A 92 -9.32 24.09 -4.61
CA VAL A 92 -8.42 23.74 -3.48
C VAL A 92 -7.67 24.96 -2.97
N GLN A 93 -7.53 26.03 -3.77
CA GLN A 93 -6.81 27.25 -3.38
C GLN A 93 -7.43 28.00 -2.19
N GLY A 94 -8.64 27.65 -1.75
CA GLY A 94 -9.30 28.22 -0.56
C GLY A 94 -9.68 27.21 0.51
N MET A 95 -9.35 25.92 0.35
CA MET A 95 -9.67 24.89 1.33
C MET A 95 -8.48 24.64 2.25
N THR A 96 -8.76 24.55 3.54
CA THR A 96 -7.78 24.04 4.51
C THR A 96 -7.69 22.52 4.44
N ALA A 97 -6.65 21.94 5.04
CA ALA A 97 -6.53 20.48 5.10
C ALA A 97 -7.65 19.87 5.95
N GLU A 98 -8.10 20.61 6.96
CA GLU A 98 -9.20 20.30 7.86
C GLU A 98 -10.52 20.25 7.08
N ASP A 99 -10.76 21.21 6.18
CA ASP A 99 -11.97 21.21 5.32
C ASP A 99 -11.99 19.98 4.40
N ILE A 100 -10.83 19.63 3.83
CA ILE A 100 -10.72 18.43 2.99
C ILE A 100 -10.96 17.17 3.81
N LEU A 101 -10.36 17.08 5.01
CA LEU A 101 -10.58 15.95 5.91
C LEU A 101 -12.07 15.80 6.27
N ALA A 102 -12.71 16.91 6.68
CA ALA A 102 -14.12 16.99 7.05
C ALA A 102 -15.07 16.64 5.89
N SER A 103 -14.63 16.78 4.63
CA SER A 103 -15.45 16.46 3.45
C SER A 103 -15.77 14.98 3.28
N ASN A 104 -15.13 14.07 4.03
CA ASN A 104 -15.39 12.63 3.95
C ASN A 104 -15.40 11.96 5.33
N THR A 105 -16.58 11.87 5.94
CA THR A 105 -16.79 11.23 7.24
C THR A 105 -16.40 9.75 7.26
N SER A 106 -16.54 9.04 6.14
CA SER A 106 -16.17 7.61 6.06
C SER A 106 -14.66 7.40 6.19
N VAL A 107 -13.86 8.36 5.74
CA VAL A 107 -12.40 8.35 5.91
C VAL A 107 -12.06 8.64 7.36
N ILE A 108 -12.67 9.66 7.97
CA ILE A 108 -12.46 10.00 9.38
C ILE A 108 -12.75 8.80 10.28
N ALA A 109 -13.83 8.07 10.01
CA ALA A 109 -14.20 6.87 10.78
C ALA A 109 -13.18 5.73 10.69
N LYS A 110 -12.29 5.73 9.67
CA LYS A 110 -11.22 4.74 9.51
C LYS A 110 -9.89 5.21 10.09
N LEU A 111 -9.62 6.52 10.15
CA LEU A 111 -8.37 7.03 10.70
C LEU A 111 -8.23 6.67 12.18
N ASP A 112 -6.99 6.44 12.62
CA ASP A 112 -6.68 5.98 13.99
C ASP A 112 -7.30 4.62 14.38
N THR A 113 -7.91 3.89 13.43
CA THR A 113 -8.51 2.58 13.69
C THR A 113 -7.65 1.43 13.18
N THR A 114 -7.95 0.25 13.71
CA THR A 114 -7.48 -1.02 13.17
C THR A 114 -8.71 -1.89 12.93
N VAL A 115 -8.85 -2.39 11.71
CA VAL A 115 -9.93 -3.31 11.34
C VAL A 115 -9.39 -4.72 11.38
N GLU A 116 -10.06 -5.59 12.10
CA GLU A 116 -9.79 -7.02 12.14
C GLU A 116 -10.98 -7.79 11.57
N PHE A 117 -10.70 -8.79 10.74
CA PHE A 117 -11.72 -9.70 10.25
C PHE A 117 -11.13 -11.09 10.04
N GLU A 118 -12.02 -12.05 9.99
CA GLU A 118 -11.71 -13.45 9.75
C GLU A 118 -12.67 -13.98 8.69
N ALA A 119 -12.14 -14.69 7.71
CA ALA A 119 -12.91 -15.19 6.59
C ALA A 119 -12.41 -16.56 6.13
N SER A 120 -13.24 -17.25 5.35
CA SER A 120 -12.78 -18.39 4.57
C SER A 120 -11.75 -17.94 3.52
N SER A 121 -10.84 -18.81 3.09
CA SER A 121 -9.88 -18.47 2.02
C SER A 121 -10.58 -18.06 0.71
N ALA A 122 -11.80 -18.56 0.47
CA ALA A 122 -12.58 -18.21 -0.72
C ALA A 122 -13.10 -16.76 -0.67
N ASP A 123 -13.53 -16.28 0.50
CA ASP A 123 -14.13 -14.95 0.66
C ASP A 123 -13.11 -13.87 1.06
N PHE A 124 -11.96 -14.30 1.61
CA PHE A 124 -10.94 -13.43 2.17
C PHE A 124 -10.53 -12.30 1.22
N TYR A 125 -10.36 -12.64 -0.06
CA TYR A 125 -9.96 -11.67 -1.07
C TYR A 125 -10.94 -10.56 -1.32
N ASP A 126 -12.21 -10.92 -1.42
CA ASP A 126 -13.26 -9.97 -1.73
C ASP A 126 -13.48 -9.04 -0.53
N ILE A 127 -13.42 -9.58 0.69
CA ILE A 127 -13.48 -8.79 1.92
C ILE A 127 -12.26 -7.86 2.02
N LEU A 128 -11.04 -8.36 1.85
CA LEU A 128 -9.83 -7.53 1.88
C LEU A 128 -9.88 -6.43 0.81
N GLY A 129 -10.30 -6.79 -0.40
CA GLY A 129 -10.47 -5.86 -1.52
C GLY A 129 -11.47 -4.74 -1.21
N SER A 130 -12.58 -5.06 -0.54
CA SER A 130 -13.59 -4.07 -0.13
C SER A 130 -13.03 -3.03 0.84
N HIS A 131 -12.12 -3.44 1.73
CA HIS A 131 -11.43 -2.53 2.65
C HIS A 131 -10.32 -1.71 1.98
N TYR A 132 -9.87 -2.09 0.78
CA TYR A 132 -8.70 -1.52 0.10
C TYR A 132 -9.06 -0.56 -1.05
N TYR A 133 -9.99 -0.95 -1.93
CA TYR A 133 -10.35 -0.18 -3.13
C TYR A 133 -11.65 0.60 -2.99
N GLY A 134 -12.46 0.32 -1.97
CA GLY A 134 -13.83 0.82 -1.93
C GLY A 134 -14.67 0.33 -3.13
N GLU A 135 -15.88 0.85 -3.27
CA GLU A 135 -16.69 0.62 -4.47
C GLU A 135 -16.14 1.43 -5.67
N ARG A 136 -16.39 0.96 -6.90
CA ARG A 136 -15.97 1.67 -8.11
C ARG A 136 -16.51 3.10 -8.16
N GLY A 137 -15.62 4.08 -8.29
CA GLY A 137 -15.99 5.50 -8.35
C GLY A 137 -16.19 6.14 -6.98
N SER A 138 -15.95 5.39 -5.89
CA SER A 138 -15.94 5.89 -4.52
C SER A 138 -14.52 6.20 -4.02
N SER A 139 -14.40 6.51 -2.74
CA SER A 139 -13.13 6.76 -2.04
C SER A 139 -12.31 5.47 -1.97
N GLU A 140 -11.11 5.48 -2.56
CA GLU A 140 -10.15 4.40 -2.42
C GLU A 140 -9.37 4.56 -1.12
N THR A 141 -9.31 3.50 -0.30
CA THR A 141 -8.75 3.55 1.06
C THR A 141 -7.31 3.07 1.16
N TRP A 142 -6.77 2.46 0.11
CA TRP A 142 -5.36 2.08 0.07
C TRP A 142 -4.41 3.20 0.50
N PRO A 143 -4.58 4.50 0.18
CA PRO A 143 -3.64 5.56 0.56
C PRO A 143 -3.51 5.79 2.07
N ILE A 144 -4.55 5.44 2.83
CA ILE A 144 -4.65 5.61 4.29
C ILE A 144 -4.35 4.31 5.06
N ILE A 145 -4.08 3.20 4.37
CA ILE A 145 -3.59 1.99 5.02
C ILE A 145 -2.10 2.18 5.29
N VAL A 146 -1.66 1.79 6.49
CA VAL A 146 -0.26 1.75 6.94
C VAL A 146 0.33 0.38 6.66
N GLN A 147 -0.33 -0.66 7.15
CA GLN A 147 0.15 -2.03 7.15
C GLN A 147 -1.03 -3.01 7.12
N ILE A 148 -0.81 -4.17 6.51
CA ILE A 148 -1.70 -5.31 6.57
C ILE A 148 -0.96 -6.46 7.26
N SER A 149 -1.64 -7.13 8.17
CA SER A 149 -1.17 -8.35 8.85
C SER A 149 -2.10 -9.47 8.46
N ILE A 150 -1.58 -10.58 7.96
CA ILE A 150 -2.37 -11.72 7.54
C ILE A 150 -1.89 -12.97 8.26
N LEU A 151 -2.83 -13.74 8.76
CA LEU A 151 -2.63 -14.94 9.53
C LEU A 151 -3.35 -16.08 8.80
N CYS A 152 -2.58 -17.05 8.30
CA CYS A 152 -3.14 -18.17 7.54
C CYS A 152 -2.45 -19.51 7.84
N ASN A 153 -3.17 -20.60 7.62
CA ASN A 153 -2.65 -21.95 7.75
C ASN A 153 -1.93 -22.39 6.48
N ALA A 154 -0.70 -21.89 6.31
CA ALA A 154 0.22 -22.34 5.27
C ALA A 154 1.38 -23.15 5.89
N ALA A 155 1.66 -24.33 5.33
CA ALA A 155 2.67 -25.25 5.85
C ALA A 155 4.07 -24.63 5.99
N VAL A 156 4.44 -23.74 5.06
CA VAL A 156 5.72 -23.02 5.09
C VAL A 156 5.84 -22.06 6.29
N LEU A 157 4.72 -21.48 6.76
CA LEU A 157 4.70 -20.55 7.88
C LEU A 157 4.76 -21.27 9.23
N LYS A 158 4.29 -22.53 9.29
CA LYS A 158 4.21 -23.34 10.52
C LYS A 158 5.55 -23.48 11.26
N GLN A 159 6.66 -23.37 10.53
CA GLN A 159 8.02 -23.44 11.08
C GLN A 159 8.48 -22.13 11.76
N GLY A 160 7.57 -21.15 11.94
CA GLY A 160 7.89 -19.84 12.52
C GLY A 160 8.38 -18.81 11.51
N ILE A 161 8.27 -19.10 10.21
CA ILE A 161 8.64 -18.17 9.13
C ILE A 161 7.54 -17.11 9.00
N THR A 162 7.94 -15.85 8.85
CA THR A 162 7.05 -14.74 8.49
C THR A 162 7.50 -14.15 7.16
N PHE A 163 6.60 -14.10 6.18
CA PHE A 163 6.86 -13.39 4.94
C PHE A 163 6.44 -11.93 5.08
N VAL A 164 7.22 -11.03 4.48
CA VAL A 164 6.90 -9.61 4.45
C VAL A 164 7.04 -9.11 3.02
N ASP A 165 5.92 -8.72 2.43
CA ASP A 165 5.90 -7.97 1.17
C ASP A 165 6.13 -6.49 1.49
N LEU A 166 7.28 -5.98 1.05
CA LEU A 166 7.69 -4.60 1.28
C LEU A 166 7.54 -3.80 -0.02
N PRO A 167 6.96 -2.59 0.06
CA PRO A 167 6.91 -1.72 -1.10
C PRO A 167 8.34 -1.37 -1.54
N GLY A 168 8.57 -1.30 -2.85
CA GLY A 168 9.90 -1.00 -3.39
C GLY A 168 10.49 0.30 -2.80
N PRO A 169 11.83 0.45 -2.77
CA PRO A 169 12.54 1.54 -2.09
C PRO A 169 12.20 2.94 -2.62
N SER A 170 11.49 3.04 -3.76
CA SER A 170 10.94 4.28 -4.29
C SER A 170 9.57 4.65 -3.70
N ALA A 171 9.04 3.94 -2.70
CA ALA A 171 7.80 4.27 -2.04
C ALA A 171 7.97 5.56 -1.21
N ARG A 172 7.62 6.70 -1.81
CA ARG A 172 7.85 8.06 -1.28
C ARG A 172 6.93 8.47 -0.13
N ASN A 173 6.20 7.54 0.47
CA ASN A 173 5.33 7.82 1.62
C ASN A 173 6.14 7.62 2.90
N ALA A 174 6.29 8.66 3.71
CA ALA A 174 7.07 8.62 4.94
C ALA A 174 6.55 7.58 5.96
N ALA A 175 5.24 7.42 6.13
CA ALA A 175 4.68 6.41 7.04
C ALA A 175 4.97 4.98 6.55
N ARG A 176 4.73 4.70 5.26
CA ARG A 176 5.04 3.38 4.70
C ARG A 176 6.54 3.11 4.65
N GLY A 177 7.34 4.13 4.36
CA GLY A 177 8.79 4.07 4.36
C GLY A 177 9.35 3.80 5.75
N ALA A 178 8.78 4.39 6.80
CA ALA A 178 9.16 4.12 8.19
C ALA A 178 8.85 2.67 8.58
N VAL A 179 7.64 2.18 8.25
CA VAL A 179 7.26 0.77 8.49
C VAL A 179 8.16 -0.18 7.70
N ALA A 180 8.38 0.09 6.42
CA ALA A 180 9.29 -0.71 5.59
C ALA A 180 10.72 -0.70 6.13
N SER A 181 11.22 0.46 6.60
CA SER A 181 12.52 0.59 7.25
C SER A 181 12.62 -0.21 8.55
N ALA A 182 11.56 -0.21 9.37
CA ALA A 182 11.50 -1.05 10.56
C ALA A 182 11.57 -2.54 10.21
N TRP A 183 10.86 -2.97 9.16
CA TRP A 183 10.94 -4.34 8.65
C TRP A 183 12.31 -4.68 8.08
N TYR A 184 12.95 -3.79 7.30
CA TYR A 184 14.31 -4.02 6.79
C TYR A 184 15.34 -4.28 7.90
N LYS A 185 15.14 -3.70 9.09
CA LYS A 185 16.01 -3.96 10.26
C LYS A 185 15.71 -5.27 10.99
N LYS A 186 14.50 -5.81 10.80
CA LYS A 186 14.01 -7.02 11.48
C LYS A 186 14.14 -8.27 10.61
N CYS A 187 14.18 -8.13 9.29
CA CYS A 187 14.29 -9.25 8.37
C CYS A 187 15.64 -9.95 8.50
N ASP A 188 15.62 -11.27 8.73
CA ASP A 188 16.82 -12.12 8.70
C ASP A 188 17.36 -12.30 7.28
N HIS A 189 16.46 -12.35 6.30
CA HIS A 189 16.77 -12.52 4.89
C HIS A 189 15.90 -11.60 4.03
N ILE A 190 16.47 -11.04 2.96
CA ILE A 190 15.76 -10.16 2.01
C ILE A 190 15.90 -10.74 0.61
N PHE A 191 14.76 -11.02 -0.03
CA PHE A 191 14.70 -11.45 -1.43
C PHE A 191 14.33 -10.26 -2.31
N VAL A 192 15.13 -9.99 -3.34
CA VAL A 192 14.86 -8.95 -4.33
C VAL A 192 14.43 -9.61 -5.63
N VAL A 193 13.17 -9.42 -6.02
CA VAL A 193 12.62 -9.94 -7.27
C VAL A 193 12.63 -8.84 -8.33
N ALA A 194 13.32 -9.07 -9.44
CA ALA A 194 13.38 -8.12 -10.56
C ALA A 194 13.38 -8.87 -11.91
N PRO A 195 12.77 -8.31 -12.97
CA PRO A 195 12.96 -8.82 -14.32
C PRO A 195 14.45 -8.86 -14.67
N ILE A 196 14.89 -9.88 -15.43
CA ILE A 196 16.32 -10.09 -15.75
C ILE A 196 16.99 -8.85 -16.34
N GLN A 197 16.28 -8.09 -17.18
CA GLN A 197 16.74 -6.84 -17.79
C GLN A 197 17.02 -5.73 -16.75
N ARG A 198 16.27 -5.72 -15.64
CA ARG A 198 16.49 -4.80 -14.51
C ARG A 198 17.56 -5.28 -13.55
N ALA A 199 17.70 -6.59 -13.35
CA ALA A 199 18.76 -7.14 -12.51
C ALA A 199 20.16 -6.72 -12.98
N VAL A 200 20.36 -6.60 -14.30
CA VAL A 200 21.63 -6.16 -14.91
C VAL A 200 21.89 -4.65 -14.71
N SER A 201 20.86 -3.83 -14.52
CA SER A 201 20.97 -2.36 -14.48
C SER A 201 20.62 -1.72 -13.13
N MET A 202 20.19 -2.48 -12.13
CA MET A 202 19.76 -1.96 -10.83
C MET A 202 20.95 -1.46 -9.98
N HIS A 203 20.95 -0.16 -9.69
CA HIS A 203 21.93 0.47 -8.77
C HIS A 203 21.84 -0.04 -7.32
N CYS A 204 20.69 -0.60 -6.92
CA CYS A 204 20.47 -1.18 -5.58
C CYS A 204 21.26 -2.48 -5.31
N VAL A 205 21.79 -3.12 -6.37
CA VAL A 205 22.43 -4.45 -6.31
C VAL A 205 23.93 -4.37 -5.99
N ARG A 206 24.53 -3.17 -5.92
CA ARG A 206 25.99 -3.01 -5.76
C ARG A 206 26.56 -3.33 -4.37
N GLY A 207 25.80 -3.91 -3.44
CA GLY A 207 26.29 -4.19 -2.08
C GLY A 207 25.67 -5.38 -1.33
N GLY A 208 24.86 -6.22 -1.97
CA GLY A 208 24.21 -7.38 -1.32
C GLY A 208 24.81 -8.71 -1.78
N VAL A 209 25.10 -9.60 -0.84
CA VAL A 209 25.58 -10.97 -1.10
C VAL A 209 24.50 -11.74 -1.87
N TYR A 210 24.92 -12.39 -2.97
CA TYR A 210 24.09 -13.23 -3.82
C TYR A 210 23.65 -14.49 -3.07
N LEU A 211 22.36 -14.81 -3.14
CA LEU A 211 21.87 -16.18 -2.95
C LEU A 211 21.45 -16.73 -4.31
N ASP A 212 21.82 -17.98 -4.52
CA ASP A 212 22.01 -18.66 -5.79
C ASP A 212 20.87 -18.56 -6.81
N THR A 213 21.26 -18.44 -8.07
CA THR A 213 20.41 -18.72 -9.23
C THR A 213 19.96 -20.18 -9.18
N PHE A 214 18.67 -20.43 -8.92
CA PHE A 214 18.04 -21.70 -9.26
C PHE A 214 17.97 -21.81 -10.78
N ASN A 215 18.96 -22.50 -11.34
CA ASN A 215 18.95 -22.95 -12.72
C ASN A 215 17.92 -24.08 -12.83
N LEU A 216 16.69 -23.75 -13.22
CA LEU A 216 15.73 -24.77 -13.66
C LEU A 216 16.23 -25.29 -15.00
N GLY A 217 16.99 -26.39 -14.92
CA GLY A 217 17.47 -27.14 -16.07
C GLY A 217 16.32 -27.46 -17.01
N SER A 218 16.60 -27.25 -18.29
CA SER A 218 15.79 -27.70 -19.41
C SER A 218 15.73 -29.24 -19.37
N ASN A 219 14.52 -29.79 -19.31
CA ASN A 219 14.22 -31.12 -19.85
C ASN A 219 13.04 -30.96 -20.80
#